data_AF-S5MFU5-F1
#
_entry.id   AF-S5MFU5-F1
#
_cell.length_a   1.000
_cell.length_b   1.000
_cell.length_c   1.000
_cell.angle_alpha   90.00
_cell.angle_beta   90.00
_cell.angle_gamma   90.00
#
_symmetry.space_group_name_H-M   'P 1'
#
loop_
_entity.id
_entity.type
_entity.pdbx_description
1 polymer ?
#
loop_
_entity_poly.entity_id
_entity_poly.type
_entity_poly.pdbx_seq_one_letter_code
_entity_poly.pdbx_strand_id
1 'polypeptide(L)'
;MKSNDKNEILKDDSLNNLSDKDKRAKQRKLKLETKIEKKASKVAIKLERKKEIKELFNKFEGHDGTQEGKVKAAKDKKIKKHKNKVDYKLTFKEAPVKFLKEINKIKWSSRQNLGTKFLWVIIFIFIFGAFFFLVDWGLQSLFVVIKII
;
A
#
# COMPACT_ATOMS: atom_id res chain seq x y z
N MET A 1 -29.89 -3.52 19.55
CA MET A 1 -29.98 -2.53 20.65
C MET A 1 -28.77 -2.69 21.57
N LYS A 2 -27.76 -1.82 21.47
CA LYS A 2 -26.72 -1.53 22.49
C LYS A 2 -25.69 -0.58 21.86
N SER A 3 -25.99 0.71 21.81
CA SER A 3 -25.01 1.73 21.43
C SER A 3 -25.31 3.11 22.04
N ASN A 4 -25.74 3.18 23.30
CA ASN A 4 -25.91 4.46 24.00
C ASN A 4 -25.01 4.64 25.24
N ASP A 5 -24.40 3.58 25.79
CA ASP A 5 -23.73 3.68 27.10
C ASP A 5 -22.34 4.37 27.08
N LYS A 6 -21.78 4.72 25.91
CA LYS A 6 -20.40 5.25 25.83
C LYS A 6 -20.28 6.77 25.94
N ASN A 7 -21.37 7.51 25.78
CA ASN A 7 -21.37 8.97 25.89
C ASN A 7 -21.82 9.49 27.26
N GLU A 8 -22.26 8.62 28.17
CA GLU A 8 -22.63 9.00 29.53
C GLU A 8 -21.46 9.04 30.53
N ILE A 9 -20.36 8.32 30.26
CA ILE A 9 -19.23 8.21 31.21
C ILE A 9 -18.33 9.48 31.21
N LEU A 10 -18.60 10.46 30.35
CA LEU A 10 -17.78 11.68 30.23
C LEU A 10 -18.44 12.95 30.77
N LYS A 11 -19.54 12.80 31.52
CA LYS A 11 -20.16 13.88 32.29
C LYS A 11 -20.20 13.54 33.79
N ASP A 12 -19.07 13.14 34.35
CA ASP A 12 -18.90 13.16 35.80
C ASP A 12 -18.67 14.61 36.23
N ASP A 13 -19.71 15.24 36.78
CA ASP A 13 -19.70 16.59 37.37
C ASP A 13 -18.75 16.73 38.59
N SER A 14 -17.99 15.68 38.92
CA SER A 14 -16.99 15.63 40.00
C SER A 14 -15.65 16.31 39.66
N LEU A 15 -15.48 16.81 38.43
CA LEU A 15 -14.22 17.42 37.94
C LEU A 15 -14.11 18.94 38.12
N ASN A 16 -15.19 19.61 38.54
CA ASN A 16 -15.19 21.07 38.65
C ASN A 16 -14.52 21.63 39.92
N ASN A 17 -14.19 20.79 40.91
CA ASN A 17 -13.59 21.19 42.20
C ASN A 17 -12.20 20.59 42.49
N LEU A 18 -11.39 20.25 41.48
CA LEU A 18 -10.01 19.76 41.67
C LEU A 18 -8.94 20.73 41.12
N SER A 19 -7.80 20.79 41.81
CA SER A 19 -6.59 21.51 41.40
C SER A 19 -6.13 21.09 40.00
N ASP A 20 -5.56 22.02 39.23
CA ASP A 20 -5.12 21.80 37.83
C ASP A 20 -4.10 20.66 37.68
N LYS A 21 -3.33 20.36 38.73
CA LYS A 21 -2.41 19.20 38.75
C LYS A 21 -3.17 17.86 38.73
N ASP A 22 -4.29 17.76 39.45
CA ASP A 22 -5.05 16.52 39.57
C ASP A 22 -5.89 16.24 38.33
N LYS A 23 -6.39 17.29 37.66
CA LYS A 23 -7.06 17.18 36.36
C LYS A 23 -6.12 16.56 35.31
N ARG A 24 -4.85 16.98 35.28
CA ARG A 24 -3.82 16.42 34.37
C ARG A 24 -3.48 14.97 34.69
N ALA A 25 -3.41 14.61 35.97
CA ALA A 25 -3.15 13.23 36.39
C ALA A 25 -4.30 12.28 36.01
N LYS A 26 -5.56 12.68 36.25
CA LYS A 26 -6.75 11.92 35.85
C LYS A 26 -6.86 11.76 34.33
N GLN A 27 -6.61 12.82 33.55
CA GLN A 27 -6.58 12.74 32.09
C GLN A 27 -5.49 11.79 31.56
N ARG A 28 -4.32 11.71 32.22
CA ARG A 28 -3.26 10.77 31.83
C ARG A 28 -3.66 9.31 32.11
N LYS A 29 -4.33 9.04 33.24
CA LYS A 29 -4.86 7.70 33.56
C LYS A 29 -5.93 7.25 32.58
N LEU A 30 -6.91 8.11 32.27
CA LEU A 30 -7.93 7.84 31.25
C LEU A 30 -7.32 7.58 29.85
N LYS A 31 -6.28 8.33 29.48
CA LYS A 31 -5.55 8.09 28.21
C LYS A 31 -4.79 6.76 28.20
N LEU A 32 -4.36 6.25 29.35
CA LEU A 32 -3.70 4.96 29.48
C LEU A 32 -4.72 3.81 29.42
N GLU A 33 -5.81 3.92 30.16
CA GLU A 33 -6.92 2.95 30.17
C GLU A 33 -7.51 2.77 28.77
N THR A 34 -7.83 3.88 28.09
CA THR A 34 -8.32 3.84 26.70
C THR A 34 -7.30 3.24 25.71
N LYS A 35 -6.00 3.37 25.96
CA LYS A 35 -4.96 2.71 25.14
C LYS A 35 -4.89 1.21 25.41
N ILE A 36 -5.06 0.79 26.66
CA ILE A 36 -5.08 -0.62 27.06
C ILE A 36 -6.32 -1.31 26.48
N GLU A 37 -7.49 -0.69 26.59
CA GLU A 37 -8.75 -1.19 25.99
C GLU A 37 -8.66 -1.30 24.46
N LYS A 38 -8.04 -0.32 23.79
CA LYS A 38 -7.78 -0.38 22.34
C LYS A 38 -6.82 -1.49 21.95
N LYS A 39 -5.85 -1.84 22.80
CA LYS A 39 -4.94 -2.97 22.57
C LYS A 39 -5.67 -4.29 22.80
N ALA A 40 -6.43 -4.41 23.90
CA ALA A 40 -7.21 -5.60 24.23
C ALA A 40 -8.26 -5.92 23.15
N SER A 41 -9.03 -4.93 22.69
CA SER A 41 -10.00 -5.10 21.60
C SER A 41 -9.34 -5.50 20.28
N LYS A 42 -8.18 -4.94 19.93
CA LYS A 42 -7.41 -5.38 18.74
C LYS A 42 -6.93 -6.81 18.83
N VAL A 43 -6.56 -7.28 20.03
CA VAL A 43 -6.14 -8.68 20.25
C VAL A 43 -7.36 -9.61 20.16
N ALA A 44 -8.48 -9.24 20.79
CA ALA A 44 -9.73 -10.00 20.71
C ALA A 44 -10.22 -10.16 19.26
N ILE A 45 -10.28 -9.06 18.50
CA ILE A 45 -10.69 -9.09 17.08
C ILE A 45 -9.75 -9.96 16.22
N LYS A 46 -8.43 -9.91 16.49
CA LYS A 46 -7.47 -10.78 15.79
C LYS A 46 -7.70 -12.26 16.12
N LEU A 47 -8.06 -12.57 17.36
CA LEU A 47 -8.30 -13.93 17.82
C LEU A 47 -9.62 -14.47 17.24
N GLU A 48 -10.67 -13.66 17.21
CA GLU A 48 -11.94 -13.96 16.53
C GLU A 48 -11.73 -14.24 15.04
N ARG A 49 -11.02 -13.36 14.31
CA ARG A 49 -10.70 -13.60 12.89
C ARG A 49 -9.93 -14.90 12.67
N LYS A 50 -8.99 -15.24 13.55
CA LYS A 50 -8.26 -16.52 13.46
C LYS A 50 -9.17 -17.72 13.68
N LYS A 51 -10.14 -17.63 14.61
CA LYS A 51 -11.15 -18.68 14.84
C LYS A 51 -12.07 -18.82 13.63
N GLU A 52 -12.60 -17.73 13.11
CA GLU A 52 -13.44 -17.72 11.90
C GLU A 52 -12.73 -18.34 10.69
N ILE A 53 -11.46 -17.97 10.46
CA ILE A 53 -10.66 -18.56 9.37
C ILE A 53 -10.45 -20.06 9.59
N LYS A 54 -10.20 -20.49 10.83
CA LYS A 54 -10.02 -21.91 11.16
C LYS A 54 -11.32 -22.70 10.96
N GLU A 55 -12.46 -22.13 11.33
CA GLU A 55 -13.77 -22.73 11.06
C GLU A 55 -14.07 -22.81 9.56
N LEU A 56 -13.79 -21.75 8.80
CA LEU A 56 -13.95 -21.75 7.34
C LEU A 56 -13.02 -22.75 6.65
N PHE A 57 -11.79 -22.92 7.15
CA PHE A 57 -10.84 -23.90 6.65
C PHE A 57 -11.26 -25.34 6.98
N ASN A 58 -11.84 -25.57 8.15
CA ASN A 58 -12.36 -26.88 8.56
C ASN A 58 -13.60 -27.27 7.76
N LYS A 59 -14.50 -26.32 7.47
CA LYS A 59 -15.66 -26.52 6.59
C LYS A 59 -15.27 -26.76 5.12
N PHE A 60 -14.04 -26.46 4.75
CA PHE A 60 -13.53 -26.77 3.41
C PHE A 60 -13.05 -28.22 3.37
N GLU A 61 -13.89 -29.10 2.84
CA GLU A 61 -13.49 -30.47 2.47
C GLU A 61 -12.70 -30.39 1.16
N GLY A 62 -11.39 -30.59 1.27
CA GLY A 62 -10.53 -30.82 0.12
C GLY A 62 -10.60 -32.30 -0.25
N HIS A 63 -10.56 -32.59 -1.55
CA HIS A 63 -10.72 -33.93 -2.13
C HIS A 63 -9.79 -35.01 -1.54
N ASP A 64 -8.68 -34.62 -0.90
CA ASP A 64 -7.62 -35.55 -0.44
C ASP A 64 -7.32 -35.46 1.08
N GLY A 65 -8.11 -34.75 1.89
CA GLY A 65 -7.95 -34.70 3.36
C GLY A 65 -6.68 -33.99 3.90
N THR A 66 -5.66 -33.76 3.07
CA THR A 66 -4.38 -33.11 3.44
C THR A 66 -4.46 -31.58 3.41
N GLN A 67 -3.69 -30.90 4.26
CA GLN A 67 -3.65 -29.42 4.32
C GLN A 67 -3.26 -28.77 2.99
N GLU A 68 -2.38 -29.40 2.23
CA GLU A 68 -1.91 -28.91 0.92
C GLU A 68 -3.00 -28.97 -0.16
N GLY A 69 -3.84 -30.01 -0.15
CA GLY A 69 -4.97 -30.16 -1.08
C GLY A 69 -6.04 -29.10 -0.87
N LYS A 70 -6.30 -28.71 0.38
CA LYS A 70 -7.23 -27.62 0.73
C LYS A 70 -6.73 -26.26 0.24
N VAL A 71 -5.41 -26.01 0.31
CA VAL A 71 -4.80 -24.76 -0.16
C VAL A 71 -4.81 -24.67 -1.69
N LYS A 72 -4.58 -25.77 -2.41
CA LYS A 72 -4.70 -25.82 -3.88
C LYS A 72 -6.16 -25.61 -4.32
N ALA A 73 -7.11 -26.33 -3.72
CA ALA A 73 -8.54 -26.18 -4.02
C ALA A 73 -9.08 -24.77 -3.70
N ALA A 74 -8.57 -24.11 -2.65
CA ALA A 74 -8.92 -22.73 -2.32
C ALA A 74 -8.29 -21.69 -3.27
N LYS A 75 -7.14 -22.00 -3.90
CA LYS A 75 -6.54 -21.17 -4.96
C LYS A 75 -7.29 -21.32 -6.28
N ASP A 76 -7.76 -22.53 -6.59
CA ASP A 76 -8.49 -22.84 -7.82
C ASP A 76 -9.93 -22.33 -7.77
N LYS A 77 -10.59 -22.44 -6.61
CA LYS A 77 -11.78 -21.62 -6.29
C LYS A 77 -11.34 -20.19 -5.98
N LYS A 78 -10.91 -19.45 -7.01
CA LYS A 78 -10.89 -17.98 -6.98
C LYS A 78 -12.32 -17.48 -6.70
N ILE A 79 -12.71 -17.46 -5.43
CA ILE A 79 -13.89 -16.76 -4.95
C ILE A 79 -13.65 -15.30 -5.35
N LYS A 80 -14.31 -14.86 -6.42
CA LYS A 80 -14.31 -13.47 -6.85
C LYS A 80 -14.83 -12.67 -5.66
N LYS A 81 -13.94 -12.07 -4.87
CA LYS A 81 -14.32 -11.22 -3.75
C LYS A 81 -15.30 -10.20 -4.32
N HIS A 82 -16.53 -10.17 -3.79
CA HIS A 82 -17.52 -9.17 -4.18
C HIS A 82 -16.85 -7.79 -4.07
N LYS A 83 -16.93 -7.00 -5.14
CA LYS A 83 -16.44 -5.62 -5.13
C LYS A 83 -17.17 -4.89 -4.00
N ASN A 84 -16.50 -4.67 -2.87
CA ASN A 84 -17.02 -3.80 -1.82
C ASN A 84 -17.32 -2.45 -2.46
N LYS A 85 -18.52 -1.91 -2.21
CA LYS A 85 -18.88 -0.56 -2.65
C LYS A 85 -17.86 0.40 -2.04
N VAL A 86 -17.04 1.01 -2.90
CA VAL A 86 -15.98 1.93 -2.46
C VAL A 86 -16.65 3.26 -2.14
N ASP A 87 -16.63 3.66 -0.88
CA ASP A 87 -17.10 4.99 -0.48
C ASP A 87 -16.15 6.06 -1.03
N TYR A 88 -16.50 6.63 -2.18
CA TYR A 88 -15.69 7.63 -2.90
C TYR A 88 -15.26 8.80 -2.00
N LYS A 89 -16.15 9.25 -1.10
CA LYS A 89 -15.88 10.35 -0.16
C LYS A 89 -14.81 10.00 0.87
N LEU A 90 -14.78 8.75 1.34
CA LEU A 90 -13.76 8.26 2.26
C LEU A 90 -12.43 8.06 1.52
N THR A 91 -12.51 7.54 0.30
CA THR A 91 -11.35 7.29 -0.57
C THR A 91 -10.65 8.60 -0.96
N PHE A 92 -11.40 9.67 -1.23
CA PHE A 92 -10.86 10.99 -1.53
C PHE A 92 -10.17 11.65 -0.33
N LYS A 93 -10.71 11.45 0.89
CA LYS A 93 -10.07 11.93 2.13
C LYS A 93 -8.80 11.14 2.45
N GLU A 94 -8.76 9.85 2.11
CA GLU A 94 -7.59 8.99 2.29
C GLU A 94 -6.57 9.08 1.15
N ALA A 95 -6.97 9.57 -0.02
CA ALA A 95 -6.13 9.71 -1.20
C ALA A 95 -4.86 10.52 -0.91
N PRO A 96 -4.91 11.76 -0.37
CA PRO A 96 -3.69 12.55 -0.16
C PRO A 96 -2.72 11.86 0.82
N VAL A 97 -3.25 11.23 1.86
CA VAL A 97 -2.43 10.49 2.84
C VAL A 97 -1.83 9.22 2.23
N LYS A 98 -2.54 8.53 1.33
CA LYS A 98 -2.02 7.39 0.56
C LYS A 98 -0.95 7.83 -0.44
N PHE A 99 -1.18 8.95 -1.14
CA PHE A 99 -0.19 9.54 -2.03
C PHE A 99 1.10 9.92 -1.31
N LEU A 100 1.02 10.61 -0.16
CA LEU A 100 2.21 10.91 0.67
C LEU A 100 2.99 9.64 1.08
N LYS A 101 2.25 8.56 1.37
CA LYS A 101 2.85 7.28 1.73
C LYS A 101 3.48 6.55 0.54
N GLU A 102 2.93 6.73 -0.64
CA GLU A 102 3.50 6.24 -1.90
C GLU A 102 4.69 7.08 -2.35
N ILE A 103 4.64 8.40 -2.21
CA ILE A 103 5.74 9.33 -2.48
C ILE A 103 6.96 8.98 -1.64
N ASN A 104 6.78 8.60 -0.38
CA ASN A 104 7.89 8.14 0.46
C ASN A 104 8.49 6.79 0.01
N LYS A 105 7.75 5.99 -0.77
CA LYS A 105 8.28 4.77 -1.40
C LYS A 105 8.97 5.05 -2.73
N ILE A 106 8.74 6.21 -3.34
CA ILE A 106 9.45 6.60 -4.55
C ILE A 106 10.91 6.80 -4.15
N LYS A 107 11.75 5.85 -4.57
CA LYS A 107 13.19 6.04 -4.55
C LYS A 107 13.49 7.21 -5.47
N TRP A 108 13.69 8.38 -4.88
CA TRP A 108 14.20 9.53 -5.59
C TRP A 108 15.44 9.08 -6.33
N SER A 109 15.42 9.29 -7.64
CA SER A 109 16.49 8.87 -8.51
C SER A 109 17.78 9.54 -8.03
N SER A 110 18.65 8.75 -7.39
CA SER A 110 19.94 9.23 -6.92
C SER A 110 20.70 9.82 -8.11
N ARG A 111 21.50 10.88 -7.87
CA ARG A 111 22.33 11.56 -8.87
C ARG A 111 23.12 10.57 -9.74
N GLN A 112 23.54 9.45 -9.17
CA GLN A 112 24.22 8.35 -9.86
C GLN A 112 23.34 7.62 -10.89
N ASN A 113 22.06 7.38 -10.58
CA ASN A 113 21.13 6.68 -11.48
C ASN A 113 20.61 7.61 -12.60
N LEU A 114 20.54 8.92 -12.33
CA LEU A 114 20.29 9.91 -13.38
C LEU A 114 21.48 10.03 -14.34
N GLY A 115 22.70 10.13 -13.79
CA GLY A 115 23.92 10.28 -14.59
C GLY A 115 24.16 9.08 -15.51
N THR A 116 23.96 7.85 -15.02
CA THR A 116 24.11 6.63 -15.83
C THR A 116 23.10 6.53 -16.95
N LYS A 117 21.83 6.87 -16.71
CA LYS A 117 20.80 6.91 -17.76
C LYS A 117 21.09 7.99 -18.80
N PHE A 118 21.52 9.18 -18.36
CA PHE A 118 21.88 10.26 -19.26
C PHE A 118 23.11 9.93 -20.11
N LEU A 119 24.12 9.30 -19.51
CA LEU A 119 25.31 8.84 -20.23
C LEU A 119 24.93 7.80 -21.30
N TRP A 120 24.00 6.89 -21.00
CA TRP A 120 23.50 5.92 -21.97
C TRP A 120 22.84 6.58 -23.19
N VAL A 121 22.10 7.68 -22.98
CA VAL A 121 21.50 8.47 -24.07
C VAL A 121 22.58 9.12 -24.94
N ILE A 122 23.65 9.67 -24.35
CA ILE A 122 24.75 10.26 -25.12
C ILE A 122 25.45 9.20 -25.98
N ILE A 123 25.75 8.04 -25.41
CA ILE A 123 26.32 6.92 -26.17
C ILE A 123 25.39 6.54 -27.33
N PHE A 124 24.08 6.46 -27.08
CA PHE A 124 23.10 6.14 -28.11
C PHE A 124 23.11 7.16 -29.26
N ILE A 125 23.11 8.46 -28.95
CA ILE A 125 23.19 9.53 -29.96
C ILE A 125 24.48 9.42 -30.77
N PHE A 126 25.61 9.13 -30.11
CA PHE A 126 26.90 9.01 -30.77
C PHE A 126 26.94 7.83 -31.75
N ILE A 127 26.41 6.67 -31.33
CA ILE A 127 26.28 5.47 -32.18
C ILE A 127 25.41 5.79 -33.40
N PHE A 128 24.26 6.44 -33.20
CA PHE A 128 23.38 6.83 -34.30
C PHE A 128 24.03 7.86 -35.22
N GLY A 129 24.76 8.84 -34.68
CA GLY A 129 25.51 9.80 -35.49
C GLY A 129 26.55 9.13 -36.39
N ALA A 130 27.32 8.19 -35.85
CA ALA A 130 28.24 7.38 -36.63
C ALA A 130 27.52 6.53 -37.68
N PHE A 131 26.42 5.86 -37.31
CA PHE A 131 25.62 5.07 -38.23
C PHE A 131 25.09 5.91 -39.41
N PHE A 132 24.49 7.07 -39.15
CA PHE A 132 24.01 7.97 -40.19
C PHE A 132 25.13 8.48 -41.08
N PHE A 133 26.32 8.75 -40.51
CA PHE A 133 27.49 9.14 -41.29
C PHE A 133 27.93 8.03 -42.26
N LEU A 134 27.94 6.76 -41.83
CA LEU A 134 28.24 5.65 -42.73
C LEU A 134 27.17 5.47 -43.82
N VAL A 135 25.89 5.62 -43.48
CA VAL A 135 24.80 5.55 -44.45
C VAL A 135 24.94 6.66 -45.49
N ASP A 136 25.23 7.89 -45.07
CA ASP A 136 25.43 9.02 -45.97
C ASP A 136 26.63 8.79 -46.90
N TRP A 137 27.76 8.32 -46.36
CA TRP A 137 28.92 7.93 -47.18
C TRP A 137 28.58 6.82 -48.19
N GLY A 138 27.81 5.82 -47.76
CA GLY A 138 27.34 4.73 -48.61
C GLY A 138 26.45 5.24 -49.75
N LEU A 139 25.54 6.15 -49.44
CA LEU A 139 24.68 6.79 -50.45
C LEU A 139 25.49 7.65 -51.41
N GLN A 140 26.44 8.45 -50.93
CA GLN A 140 27.33 9.23 -51.79
C GLN A 140 28.12 8.34 -52.76
N SER A 141 28.70 7.24 -52.26
CA SER A 141 29.41 6.27 -53.12
C SER A 141 28.46 5.64 -54.14
N LEU A 142 27.22 5.34 -53.75
CA LEU A 142 26.23 4.78 -54.66
C LEU A 142 25.82 5.79 -55.76
N PHE A 143 25.67 7.06 -55.41
CA PHE A 143 25.39 8.14 -56.38
C PHE A 143 26.53 8.33 -57.38
N VAL A 144 27.79 8.21 -56.93
CA VAL A 144 28.98 8.24 -57.80
C VAL A 144 28.99 7.04 -58.76
N VAL A 145 28.71 5.83 -58.26
CA VAL A 145 28.70 4.61 -59.09
C VAL A 145 27.57 4.63 -60.13
N ILE A 146 26.40 5.16 -59.77
CA ILE A 146 25.25 5.25 -60.68
C ILE A 146 25.39 6.46 -61.65
N LYS A 147 26.48 7.26 -61.56
CA LYS A 147 26.72 8.45 -62.41
C LYS A 147 25.52 9.40 -62.44
N ILE A 148 24.85 9.57 -61.31
CA ILE A 148 23.82 10.61 -61.17
C ILE A 148 24.50 11.97 -60.93
N ILE A 149 25.75 11.94 -60.45
CA ILE A 149 26.75 13.01 -60.40
C ILE A 149 27.99 12.55 -61.15
#